data_AF-A0A101U642-F1
#
_entry.id   AF-A0A101U642-F1
#
_cell.length_a   1.000
_cell.length_b   1.000
_cell.length_c   1.000
_cell.angle_alpha   90.00
_cell.angle_beta   90.00
_cell.angle_gamma   90.00
#
_symmetry.space_group_name_H-M   'P 1'
#
loop_
_entity.id
_entity.type
_entity.pdbx_description
1 polymer ?
#
loop_
_entity_poly.entity_id
_entity_poly.type
_entity_poly.pdbx_seq_one_letter_code
_entity_poly.pdbx_strand_id
1 'polypeptide(L)'
;MAPYLYDRLVTEDEYRQRVRRHRPSSLLPLIAAAAARYSTPERPQPWLKSPSLKYTPWALADAARVSLAYGTEHLRSDATERDLLEILAAYSSLKEPTLHGTDEGAVRLRDFMMRLGGEQMAFQAPEFVTLARTAALYLHTPFPARRQPRCMVPGWDTELFGCPLPDYIGTAQLLWGCALFNAGRFDPAIYDSPDGEKFNRVVSRDTVLPVIEWHFATDAASVKAIEKQTTEKLARVAGGKAAQLRRFTYNPLIGRPAVTGFGPGLLCPSPQLV
;
A
#
# COMPACT_ATOMS: atom_id res chain seq x y z
N MET A 1 -8.74 26.45 1.84
CA MET A 1 -9.60 26.42 3.04
C MET A 1 -9.64 24.99 3.59
N ALA A 2 -8.57 24.51 4.23
CA ALA A 2 -8.46 23.09 4.62
C ALA A 2 -7.56 22.70 5.84
N PRO A 3 -7.14 23.59 6.76
CA PRO A 3 -6.57 23.15 8.04
C PRO A 3 -7.61 22.61 9.05
N TYR A 4 -8.92 22.87 8.88
CA TYR A 4 -9.93 22.71 9.94
C TYR A 4 -11.18 21.90 9.52
N LEU A 5 -11.02 20.73 8.89
CA LEU A 5 -12.19 19.86 8.68
C LEU A 5 -12.66 19.18 9.98
N TYR A 6 -11.80 19.10 10.99
CA TYR A 6 -12.11 18.56 12.30
C TYR A 6 -11.47 19.38 13.41
N ASP A 7 -12.29 19.93 14.30
CA ASP A 7 -11.85 20.59 15.54
C ASP A 7 -11.76 19.61 16.73
N ARG A 8 -11.95 18.31 16.47
CA ARG A 8 -11.93 17.24 17.48
C ARG A 8 -11.27 15.98 16.95
N LEU A 9 -10.90 15.11 17.88
CA LEU A 9 -10.42 13.76 17.58
C LEU A 9 -11.55 12.89 17.01
N VAL A 10 -11.18 12.01 16.08
CA VAL A 10 -12.05 11.05 15.39
C VAL A 10 -11.79 9.66 15.94
N THR A 11 -12.86 8.88 16.17
CA THR A 11 -12.73 7.47 16.58
C THR A 11 -12.50 6.57 15.37
N GLU A 12 -11.93 5.39 15.60
CA GLU A 12 -11.74 4.40 14.54
C GLU A 12 -13.07 4.02 13.85
N ASP A 13 -14.14 3.88 14.63
CA ASP A 13 -15.45 3.55 14.07
C ASP A 13 -15.99 4.70 13.21
N GLU A 14 -15.87 5.96 13.66
CA GLU A 14 -16.28 7.12 12.86
C GLU A 14 -15.53 7.17 11.52
N TYR A 15 -14.20 6.97 11.55
CA TYR A 15 -13.39 6.90 10.33
C TYR A 15 -13.84 5.77 9.40
N ARG A 16 -14.02 4.56 9.92
CA ARG A 16 -14.51 3.41 9.14
C ARG A 16 -15.88 3.67 8.54
N GLN A 17 -16.81 4.25 9.30
CA GLN A 17 -18.14 4.58 8.79
C GLN A 17 -18.08 5.60 7.66
N ARG A 18 -17.17 6.59 7.72
CA ARG A 18 -16.96 7.55 6.64
C ARG A 18 -16.50 6.88 5.36
N VAL A 19 -15.48 6.02 5.43
CA VAL A 19 -15.02 5.23 4.26
C VAL A 19 -16.16 4.37 3.72
N ARG A 20 -16.90 3.69 4.60
CA ARG A 20 -17.99 2.76 4.25
C ARG A 20 -19.22 3.43 3.65
N ARG A 21 -19.35 4.76 3.69
CA ARG A 21 -20.45 5.49 3.02
C ARG A 21 -20.37 5.42 1.51
N HIS A 22 -19.19 5.13 0.97
CA HIS A 22 -18.94 5.14 -0.46
C HIS A 22 -18.77 3.73 -1.03
N ARG A 23 -19.16 3.56 -2.29
CA ARG A 23 -18.93 2.33 -3.04
C ARG A 23 -17.44 2.12 -3.26
N PRO A 24 -16.87 0.94 -2.94
CA PRO A 24 -15.47 0.63 -3.26
C PRO A 24 -15.14 0.85 -4.74
N SER A 25 -16.05 0.50 -5.66
CA SER A 25 -15.94 0.74 -7.11
C SER A 25 -15.74 2.21 -7.51
N SER A 26 -16.22 3.16 -6.70
CA SER A 26 -16.02 4.59 -6.92
C SER A 26 -14.81 5.14 -6.13
N LEU A 27 -14.63 4.69 -4.89
CA LEU A 27 -13.64 5.25 -3.97
C LEU A 27 -12.22 4.75 -4.26
N LEU A 28 -12.04 3.46 -4.59
CA LEU A 28 -10.71 2.91 -4.81
C LEU A 28 -10.02 3.51 -6.04
N PRO A 29 -10.68 3.66 -7.21
CA PRO A 29 -10.06 4.36 -8.34
C PRO A 29 -9.68 5.80 -8.01
N LEU A 30 -10.50 6.49 -7.21
CA LEU A 30 -10.22 7.85 -6.76
C LEU A 30 -8.99 7.92 -5.85
N ILE A 31 -8.87 6.98 -4.90
CA ILE A 31 -7.68 6.83 -4.04
C ILE A 31 -6.44 6.58 -4.92
N ALA A 32 -6.52 5.64 -5.87
CA ALA A 32 -5.42 5.27 -6.74
C ALA A 32 -4.94 6.43 -7.62
N ALA A 33 -5.88 7.18 -8.21
CA ALA A 33 -5.59 8.36 -8.99
C ALA A 33 -4.95 9.48 -8.15
N ALA A 34 -5.46 9.69 -6.92
CA ALA A 34 -4.88 10.67 -6.01
C ALA A 34 -3.49 10.26 -5.53
N ALA A 35 -3.28 8.98 -5.24
CA ALA A 35 -1.96 8.45 -4.91
C ALA A 35 -0.99 8.72 -6.07
N ALA A 36 -1.28 8.25 -7.28
CA ALA A 36 -0.46 8.51 -8.47
C ALA A 36 -0.12 10.01 -8.64
N ARG A 37 -1.12 10.89 -8.52
CA ARG A 37 -0.97 12.35 -8.63
C ARG A 37 0.03 12.94 -7.64
N TYR A 38 0.07 12.42 -6.41
CA TYR A 38 0.93 12.95 -5.33
C TYR A 38 2.15 12.08 -5.02
N SER A 39 2.55 11.21 -5.95
CA SER A 39 3.65 10.24 -5.79
C SER A 39 4.82 10.44 -6.77
N THR A 40 4.92 11.62 -7.39
CA THR A 40 5.86 11.87 -8.49
C THR A 40 7.32 11.53 -8.11
N PRO A 41 8.01 10.64 -8.86
CA PRO A 41 9.29 10.05 -8.45
C PRO A 41 10.48 11.02 -8.59
N GLU A 42 10.28 12.13 -9.30
CA GLU A 42 11.29 13.16 -9.56
C GLU A 42 11.62 14.02 -8.32
N ARG A 43 10.87 13.87 -7.22
CA ARG A 43 11.03 14.71 -6.02
C ARG A 43 11.02 13.85 -4.75
N PRO A 44 11.87 14.17 -3.76
CA PRO A 44 11.70 13.60 -2.44
C PRO A 44 10.35 14.05 -1.85
N GLN A 45 9.57 13.09 -1.35
CA GLN A 45 8.31 13.32 -0.61
C GLN A 45 7.29 14.21 -1.34
N PRO A 46 6.84 13.83 -2.55
CA PRO A 46 5.94 14.64 -3.39
C PRO A 46 4.59 14.93 -2.73
N TRP A 47 4.15 14.06 -1.82
CA TRP A 47 2.92 14.19 -1.03
C TRP A 47 2.91 15.42 -0.11
N LEU A 48 4.08 16.01 0.21
CA LEU A 48 4.18 17.30 0.93
C LEU A 48 3.58 18.48 0.17
N LYS A 49 3.30 18.33 -1.13
CA LYS A 49 2.59 19.35 -1.92
C LYS A 49 1.09 19.06 -2.06
N SER A 50 0.61 18.01 -1.42
CA SER A 50 -0.81 17.67 -1.47
C SER A 50 -1.66 18.70 -0.73
N PRO A 51 -2.94 18.87 -1.12
CA PRO A 51 -3.86 19.76 -0.43
C PRO A 51 -3.87 19.50 1.07
N SER A 52 -3.47 20.51 1.84
CA SER A 52 -3.42 20.48 3.31
C SER A 52 -2.60 19.33 3.92
N LEU A 53 -1.64 18.80 3.15
CA LEU A 53 -0.77 17.70 3.56
C LEU A 53 -1.55 16.43 3.93
N LYS A 54 -2.70 16.19 3.29
CA LYS A 54 -3.60 15.07 3.64
C LYS A 54 -3.46 13.84 2.77
N TYR A 55 -2.95 13.97 1.54
CA TYR A 55 -2.79 12.84 0.63
C TYR A 55 -1.46 12.13 0.87
N THR A 56 -1.27 11.67 2.11
CA THR A 56 -0.08 10.91 2.49
C THR A 56 -0.24 9.46 2.01
N PRO A 57 0.86 8.78 1.63
CA PRO A 57 0.80 7.41 1.14
C PRO A 57 0.18 6.44 2.17
N TRP A 58 0.53 6.59 3.45
CA TRP A 58 -0.01 5.76 4.52
C TRP A 58 -1.52 5.97 4.76
N ALA A 59 -2.02 7.21 4.64
CA ALA A 59 -3.44 7.50 4.79
C ALA A 59 -4.26 6.95 3.61
N LEU A 60 -3.73 7.05 2.39
CA LEU A 60 -4.34 6.48 1.19
C LEU A 60 -4.35 4.95 1.25
N ALA A 61 -3.24 4.33 1.66
CA ALA A 61 -3.12 2.90 1.87
C ALA A 61 -4.12 2.38 2.92
N ASP A 62 -4.31 3.09 4.03
CA ASP A 62 -5.28 2.70 5.05
C ASP A 62 -6.73 2.90 4.58
N ALA A 63 -7.03 4.01 3.89
CA ALA A 63 -8.35 4.24 3.30
C ALA A 63 -8.72 3.14 2.29
N ALA A 64 -7.76 2.73 1.44
CA ALA A 64 -7.93 1.62 0.51
C ALA A 64 -8.18 0.30 1.24
N ARG A 65 -7.38 0.00 2.27
CA ARG A 65 -7.56 -1.19 3.11
C ARG A 65 -8.95 -1.22 3.75
N VAL A 66 -9.39 -0.10 4.34
CA VAL A 66 -10.71 -0.02 5.00
C VAL A 66 -11.84 -0.16 3.97
N SER A 67 -11.70 0.44 2.80
CA SER A 67 -12.67 0.31 1.70
C SER A 67 -12.80 -1.15 1.25
N LEU A 68 -11.68 -1.84 1.05
CA LEU A 68 -11.66 -3.25 0.66
C LEU A 68 -12.20 -4.17 1.77
N ALA A 69 -11.75 -3.99 3.01
CA ALA A 69 -12.09 -4.88 4.10
C ALA A 69 -13.51 -4.68 4.64
N TYR A 70 -14.05 -3.46 4.62
CA TYR A 70 -15.32 -3.15 5.29
C TYR A 70 -16.37 -2.49 4.38
N GLY A 71 -15.99 -2.13 3.15
CA GLY A 71 -16.89 -1.55 2.17
C GLY A 71 -17.82 -2.57 1.50
N THR A 72 -18.88 -2.03 0.90
CA THR A 72 -19.89 -2.76 0.12
C THR A 72 -20.41 -1.88 -1.01
N GLU A 73 -20.77 -2.49 -2.13
CA GLU A 73 -21.37 -1.79 -3.27
C GLU A 73 -22.84 -1.37 -3.01
N HIS A 74 -23.53 -2.09 -2.11
CA HIS A 74 -24.97 -1.92 -1.91
C HIS A 74 -25.30 -0.72 -1.01
N LEU A 75 -26.28 0.09 -1.43
CA LEU A 75 -26.83 1.22 -0.67
C LEU A 75 -25.76 2.22 -0.20
N ARG A 76 -24.80 2.51 -1.09
CA ARG A 76 -23.72 3.49 -0.91
C ARG A 76 -23.72 4.53 -2.02
N SER A 77 -23.18 5.70 -1.71
CA SER A 77 -23.01 6.79 -2.66
C SER A 77 -21.69 6.65 -3.42
N ASP A 78 -21.57 7.29 -4.57
CA ASP A 78 -20.28 7.40 -5.25
C ASP A 78 -19.40 8.42 -4.51
N ALA A 79 -18.08 8.21 -4.47
CA ALA A 79 -17.13 9.11 -3.84
C ALA A 79 -16.72 10.27 -4.76
N THR A 80 -16.56 11.46 -4.18
CA THR A 80 -15.98 12.64 -4.83
C THR A 80 -14.58 12.96 -4.28
N GLU A 81 -13.81 13.80 -4.97
CA GLU A 81 -12.50 14.29 -4.46
C GLU A 81 -12.63 14.94 -3.07
N ARG A 82 -13.75 15.63 -2.81
CA ARG A 82 -14.04 16.22 -1.51
C ARG A 82 -14.24 15.16 -0.44
N ASP A 83 -15.00 14.10 -0.72
CA ASP A 83 -15.20 13.00 0.22
C ASP A 83 -13.88 12.31 0.58
N LEU A 84 -13.01 12.11 -0.42
CA LEU A 84 -11.67 11.58 -0.18
C LEU A 84 -10.86 12.51 0.72
N LEU A 85 -10.85 13.83 0.49
CA LEU A 85 -10.18 14.77 1.38
C LEU A 85 -10.75 14.71 2.81
N GLU A 86 -12.05 14.59 2.98
CA GLU A 86 -12.70 14.47 4.29
C GLU A 86 -12.34 13.15 5.01
N ILE A 87 -12.18 12.04 4.26
CA ILE A 87 -11.69 10.75 4.77
C ILE A 87 -10.24 10.88 5.25
N LEU A 88 -9.37 11.51 4.45
CA LEU A 88 -7.95 11.67 4.79
C LEU A 88 -7.72 12.67 5.93
N ALA A 89 -8.58 13.69 6.01
CA ALA A 89 -8.63 14.59 7.17
C ALA A 89 -9.07 13.83 8.43
N ALA A 90 -10.09 12.96 8.34
CA ALA A 90 -10.52 12.12 9.46
C ALA A 90 -9.40 11.18 9.94
N TYR A 91 -8.68 10.57 9.00
CA TYR A 91 -7.51 9.75 9.30
C TYR A 91 -6.43 10.53 10.08
N SER A 92 -6.12 11.76 9.65
CA SER A 92 -5.16 12.64 10.34
C SER A 92 -5.60 13.01 11.76
N SER A 93 -6.90 12.99 12.03
CA SER A 93 -7.50 13.36 13.32
C SER A 93 -7.85 12.15 14.18
N LEU A 94 -7.44 10.93 13.79
CA LEU A 94 -7.68 9.71 14.57
C LEU A 94 -7.07 9.81 15.98
N LYS A 95 -7.87 9.45 16.99
CA LYS A 95 -7.47 9.45 18.39
C LYS A 95 -6.30 8.50 18.64
N GLU A 96 -5.18 9.02 19.13
CA GLU A 96 -4.02 8.21 19.52
C GLU A 96 -4.18 7.69 20.95
N PRO A 97 -4.20 6.35 21.18
CA PRO A 97 -4.39 5.78 22.52
C PRO A 97 -3.33 6.21 23.54
N THR A 98 -2.07 6.30 23.15
CA THR A 98 -0.97 6.44 24.12
C THR A 98 -0.66 7.86 24.49
N LEU A 99 -1.05 8.86 23.70
CA LEU A 99 -0.85 10.27 24.06
C LEU A 99 -1.79 10.74 25.17
N HIS A 100 -2.86 10.00 25.45
CA HIS A 100 -3.90 10.38 26.41
C HIS A 100 -4.05 9.39 27.58
N GLY A 101 -3.10 8.46 27.75
CA GLY A 101 -3.09 7.48 28.85
C GLY A 101 -2.50 8.02 30.16
N THR A 102 -2.64 7.27 31.25
CA THR A 102 -2.11 7.58 32.59
C THR A 102 -0.64 7.19 32.77
N ASP A 103 -0.03 6.54 31.79
CA ASP A 103 1.37 6.12 31.84
C ASP A 103 2.35 7.30 31.88
N GLU A 104 3.58 7.03 32.33
CA GLU A 104 4.65 8.02 32.36
C GLU A 104 4.92 8.62 30.96
N GLY A 105 5.31 9.91 30.94
CA GLY A 105 5.55 10.65 29.69
C GLY A 105 6.52 9.98 28.72
N ALA A 106 7.61 9.39 29.23
CA ALA A 106 8.60 8.72 28.41
C ALA A 106 8.06 7.44 27.73
N VAL A 107 7.26 6.65 28.46
CA VAL A 107 6.61 5.44 27.96
C VAL A 107 5.62 5.79 26.85
N ARG A 108 4.80 6.83 27.07
CA ARG A 108 3.84 7.33 26.07
C ARG A 108 4.51 7.80 24.79
N LEU A 109 5.61 8.56 24.91
CA LEU A 109 6.37 9.04 23.76
C LEU A 109 7.02 7.89 22.99
N ARG A 110 7.66 6.93 23.69
CA ARG A 110 8.24 5.73 23.06
C ARG A 110 7.18 4.97 22.26
N ASP A 111 6.03 4.70 22.87
CA ASP A 111 4.97 3.90 22.25
C ASP A 111 4.28 4.64 21.11
N PHE A 112 4.20 5.97 21.17
CA PHE A 112 3.77 6.80 20.07
C PHE A 112 4.77 6.74 18.90
N MET A 113 6.06 6.96 19.17
CA MET A 113 7.12 6.96 18.15
C MET A 113 7.27 5.61 17.46
N MET A 114 7.15 4.50 18.21
CA MET A 114 7.20 3.15 17.63
C MET A 114 6.06 2.90 16.64
N ARG A 115 4.85 3.37 16.95
CA ARG A 115 3.68 3.23 16.08
C ARG A 115 3.77 4.14 14.86
N LEU A 116 4.11 5.40 15.08
CA LEU A 116 4.34 6.37 14.01
C LEU A 116 5.44 5.88 13.05
N GLY A 117 6.52 5.32 13.62
CA GLY A 117 7.63 4.75 12.87
C GLY A 117 7.17 3.60 11.96
N GLY A 118 6.45 2.62 12.51
CA GLY A 118 5.93 1.49 11.74
C GLY A 118 4.92 1.89 10.66
N GLU A 119 4.11 2.92 10.90
CA GLU A 119 3.06 3.36 9.96
C GLU A 119 3.61 4.26 8.85
N GLN A 120 4.54 5.17 9.15
CA GLN A 120 4.92 6.25 8.22
C GLN A 120 6.34 6.14 7.67
N MET A 121 7.31 5.60 8.43
CA MET A 121 8.72 5.65 8.01
C MET A 121 9.01 4.76 6.79
N ALA A 122 8.25 3.68 6.59
CA ALA A 122 8.35 2.85 5.39
C ALA A 122 8.16 3.65 4.09
N PHE A 123 7.35 4.71 4.12
CA PHE A 123 7.06 5.59 2.99
C PHE A 123 8.04 6.75 2.83
N GLN A 124 9.07 6.84 3.67
CA GLN A 124 10.09 7.90 3.60
C GLN A 124 11.32 7.49 2.80
N ALA A 125 11.45 6.20 2.46
CA ALA A 125 12.52 5.69 1.61
C ALA A 125 12.12 5.81 0.13
N PRO A 126 13.01 6.27 -0.76
CA PRO A 126 12.73 6.27 -2.19
C PRO A 126 12.50 4.84 -2.71
N GLU A 127 11.37 4.60 -3.37
CA GLU A 127 10.92 3.28 -3.82
C GLU A 127 11.93 2.64 -4.79
N PHE A 128 12.42 3.44 -5.75
CA PHE A 128 13.44 3.02 -6.70
C PHE A 128 14.74 2.56 -6.02
N VAL A 129 15.16 3.22 -4.94
CA VAL A 129 16.39 2.85 -4.21
C VAL A 129 16.21 1.50 -3.52
N THR A 130 15.02 1.20 -3.01
CA THR A 130 14.72 -0.10 -2.39
C THR A 130 14.76 -1.25 -3.41
N LEU A 131 14.20 -1.05 -4.60
CA LEU A 131 14.28 -2.03 -5.70
C LEU A 131 15.72 -2.21 -6.18
N ALA A 132 16.43 -1.11 -6.46
CA ALA A 132 17.83 -1.15 -6.90
C ALA A 132 18.75 -1.81 -5.86
N ARG A 133 18.50 -1.60 -4.57
CA ARG A 133 19.25 -2.24 -3.48
C ARG A 133 19.11 -3.76 -3.51
N THR A 134 17.92 -4.28 -3.84
CA THR A 134 17.69 -5.73 -3.94
C THR A 134 18.56 -6.34 -5.04
N ALA A 135 18.59 -5.72 -6.22
CA ALA A 135 19.49 -6.12 -7.30
C ALA A 135 20.98 -6.00 -6.89
N ALA A 136 21.38 -4.89 -6.28
CA ALA A 136 22.75 -4.67 -5.85
C ALA A 136 23.23 -5.75 -4.87
N LEU A 137 22.41 -6.10 -3.87
CA LEU A 137 22.76 -7.08 -2.84
C LEU A 137 22.80 -8.50 -3.37
N TYR A 138 21.85 -8.88 -4.23
CA TYR A 138 21.64 -10.29 -4.58
C TYR A 138 22.13 -10.68 -5.97
N LEU A 139 22.36 -9.72 -6.87
CA LEU A 139 22.84 -9.97 -8.23
C LEU A 139 24.27 -9.46 -8.45
N HIS A 140 24.63 -8.34 -7.81
CA HIS A 140 25.88 -7.63 -8.12
C HIS A 140 26.94 -7.70 -7.00
N THR A 141 26.60 -8.22 -5.82
CA THR A 141 27.53 -8.36 -4.71
C THR A 141 27.91 -9.83 -4.51
N PRO A 142 29.15 -10.26 -4.83
CA PRO A 142 29.56 -11.63 -4.59
C PRO A 142 29.68 -11.90 -3.07
N PHE A 143 29.31 -13.11 -2.67
CA PHE A 143 29.51 -13.54 -1.29
C PHE A 143 31.01 -13.70 -0.97
N PRO A 144 31.47 -13.30 0.23
CA PRO A 144 32.85 -13.53 0.62
C PRO A 144 33.20 -15.02 0.58
N ALA A 145 34.40 -15.37 0.11
CA ALA A 145 34.82 -16.76 -0.07
C ALA A 145 34.62 -17.65 1.18
N ARG A 146 34.79 -17.08 2.38
CA ARG A 146 34.65 -17.76 3.68
C ARG A 146 33.25 -17.68 4.29
N ARG A 147 32.27 -17.08 3.60
CA ARG A 147 30.88 -16.89 4.07
C ARG A 147 29.91 -17.09 2.91
N GLN A 148 29.78 -18.34 2.49
CA GLN A 148 28.79 -18.72 1.48
C GLN A 148 27.39 -18.89 2.11
N PRO A 149 26.32 -18.49 1.41
CA PRO A 149 24.96 -18.63 1.89
C PRO A 149 24.54 -20.11 1.86
N ARG A 150 23.71 -20.53 2.83
CA ARG A 150 23.18 -21.91 2.88
C ARG A 150 21.97 -22.11 1.97
N CYS A 151 21.20 -21.05 1.70
CA CYS A 151 19.92 -21.12 0.99
C CYS A 151 19.92 -20.38 -0.35
N MET A 152 20.84 -19.42 -0.57
CA MET A 152 20.96 -18.70 -1.84
C MET A 152 21.92 -19.43 -2.79
N VAL A 153 21.57 -20.68 -3.10
CA VAL A 153 22.29 -21.57 -4.01
C VAL A 153 21.79 -21.38 -5.45
N PRO A 154 22.53 -21.75 -6.51
CA PRO A 154 22.08 -21.56 -7.89
C PRO A 154 20.63 -22.04 -8.12
N GLY A 155 19.78 -21.17 -8.68
CA GLY A 155 18.36 -21.44 -8.93
C GLY A 155 17.38 -21.09 -7.80
N TRP A 156 17.88 -20.64 -6.63
CA TRP A 156 17.06 -20.28 -5.46
C TRP A 156 15.97 -19.26 -5.77
N ASP A 157 16.27 -18.31 -6.67
CA ASP A 157 15.38 -17.22 -7.06
C ASP A 157 14.23 -17.74 -7.91
N THR A 158 14.53 -18.60 -8.88
CA THR A 158 13.51 -19.22 -9.73
C THR A 158 12.59 -20.14 -8.93
N GLU A 159 13.13 -20.88 -7.95
CA GLU A 159 12.32 -21.69 -7.04
C GLU A 159 11.38 -20.83 -6.19
N LEU A 160 11.86 -19.70 -5.68
CA LEU A 160 11.09 -18.84 -4.78
C LEU A 160 10.06 -17.96 -5.51
N PHE A 161 10.45 -17.39 -6.66
CA PHE A 161 9.67 -16.38 -7.37
C PHE A 161 8.96 -16.93 -8.61
N GLY A 162 9.30 -18.15 -9.05
CA GLY A 162 8.83 -18.73 -10.31
C GLY A 162 9.52 -18.13 -11.56
N CYS A 163 10.47 -17.22 -11.36
CA CYS A 163 11.27 -16.58 -12.41
C CYS A 163 12.63 -16.13 -11.85
N PRO A 164 13.63 -15.84 -12.70
CA PRO A 164 14.87 -15.23 -12.25
C PRO A 164 14.63 -13.92 -11.48
N LEU A 165 15.43 -13.66 -10.44
CA LEU A 165 15.30 -12.44 -9.62
C LEU A 165 15.30 -11.13 -10.44
N PRO A 166 16.12 -10.96 -11.51
CA PRO A 166 16.07 -9.77 -12.35
C PRO A 166 14.68 -9.53 -12.96
N ASP A 167 14.02 -10.60 -13.42
CA ASP A 167 12.70 -10.52 -14.04
C ASP A 167 11.61 -10.20 -13.00
N TYR A 168 11.74 -10.75 -11.79
CA TYR A 168 10.86 -10.42 -10.66
C TYR A 168 10.96 -8.91 -10.30
N ILE A 169 12.18 -8.39 -10.17
CA ILE A 169 12.41 -6.95 -9.90
C ILE A 169 11.91 -6.09 -11.06
N GLY A 170 12.17 -6.49 -12.31
CA GLY A 170 11.69 -5.82 -13.51
C GLY A 170 10.15 -5.78 -13.57
N THR A 171 9.50 -6.87 -13.15
CA THR A 171 8.04 -6.96 -13.03
C THR A 171 7.50 -5.99 -11.99
N ALA A 172 8.11 -5.94 -10.80
CA ALA A 172 7.73 -4.98 -9.76
C ALA A 172 7.88 -3.53 -10.24
N GLN A 173 9.00 -3.22 -10.90
CA GLN A 173 9.27 -1.89 -11.45
C GLN A 173 8.28 -1.51 -12.55
N LEU A 174 7.90 -2.44 -13.42
CA LEU A 174 6.89 -2.22 -14.46
C LEU A 174 5.52 -1.95 -13.82
N LEU A 175 5.09 -2.79 -12.87
CA LEU A 175 3.83 -2.62 -12.15
C LEU A 175 3.76 -1.27 -11.43
N TRP A 176 4.83 -0.92 -10.70
CA TRP A 176 4.97 0.36 -10.00
C TRP A 176 4.88 1.54 -10.98
N GLY A 177 5.65 1.49 -12.07
CA GLY A 177 5.66 2.53 -13.10
C GLY A 177 4.29 2.71 -13.75
N CYS A 178 3.65 1.61 -14.18
CA CYS A 178 2.31 1.66 -14.76
C CYS A 178 1.31 2.27 -13.77
N ALA A 179 1.30 1.79 -12.52
CA ALA A 179 0.42 2.33 -11.50
C ALA A 179 0.67 3.84 -11.27
N LEU A 180 1.92 4.27 -11.27
CA LEU A 180 2.26 5.67 -11.04
C LEU A 180 1.85 6.59 -12.21
N PHE A 181 2.03 6.15 -13.45
CA PHE A 181 1.75 6.96 -14.63
C PHE A 181 0.33 6.82 -15.19
N ASN A 182 -0.41 5.78 -14.80
CA ASN A 182 -1.77 5.49 -15.29
C ASN A 182 -2.82 5.53 -14.19
N ALA A 183 -2.78 6.54 -13.32
CA ALA A 183 -3.78 6.76 -12.27
C ALA A 183 -4.05 5.53 -11.38
N GLY A 184 -2.97 4.82 -11.04
CA GLY A 184 -3.00 3.60 -10.23
C GLY A 184 -3.32 2.32 -11.01
N ARG A 185 -3.34 2.34 -12.34
CA ARG A 185 -3.71 1.15 -13.14
C ARG A 185 -2.53 0.43 -13.77
N PHE A 186 -2.64 -0.88 -13.81
CA PHE A 186 -1.89 -1.74 -14.71
C PHE A 186 -2.88 -2.48 -15.61
N ASP A 187 -2.80 -2.24 -16.92
CA ASP A 187 -3.60 -2.95 -17.92
C ASP A 187 -2.67 -3.82 -18.76
N PRO A 188 -2.85 -5.16 -18.78
CA PRO A 188 -2.09 -6.07 -19.64
C PRO A 188 -2.09 -5.68 -21.13
N ALA A 189 -3.11 -4.93 -21.59
CA ALA A 189 -3.16 -4.41 -22.95
C ALA A 189 -2.01 -3.44 -23.29
N ILE A 190 -1.22 -2.99 -22.30
CA ILE A 190 0.02 -2.23 -22.55
C ILE A 190 0.99 -2.99 -23.48
N TYR A 191 0.99 -4.33 -23.42
CA TYR A 191 1.80 -5.17 -24.29
C TYR A 191 1.33 -5.20 -25.75
N ASP A 192 0.08 -4.83 -26.00
CA ASP A 192 -0.50 -4.77 -27.35
C ASP A 192 -0.25 -3.37 -27.99
N SER A 193 0.37 -2.44 -27.26
CA SER A 193 0.73 -1.11 -27.74
C SER A 193 2.13 -1.09 -28.41
N PRO A 194 2.45 -0.07 -29.22
CA PRO A 194 3.81 0.11 -29.77
C PRO A 194 4.90 0.21 -28.69
N ASP A 195 4.58 0.73 -27.51
CA ASP A 195 5.50 0.76 -26.36
C ASP A 195 5.59 -0.61 -25.67
N GLY A 196 4.58 -1.46 -25.83
CA GLY A 196 4.52 -2.84 -25.36
C GLY A 196 5.70 -3.68 -25.83
N GLU A 197 6.15 -3.50 -27.08
CA GLU A 197 7.33 -4.19 -27.59
C GLU A 197 8.61 -3.83 -26.81
N LYS A 198 8.74 -2.58 -26.35
CA LYS A 198 9.90 -2.14 -25.58
C LYS A 198 9.91 -2.83 -24.22
N PHE A 199 8.75 -2.94 -23.57
CA PHE A 199 8.61 -3.68 -22.32
C PHE A 199 8.92 -5.16 -22.54
N ASN A 200 8.35 -5.77 -23.58
CA ASN A 200 8.53 -7.20 -23.86
C ASN A 200 9.99 -7.60 -24.16
N ARG A 201 10.83 -6.67 -24.63
CA ARG A 201 12.27 -6.88 -24.81
C ARG A 201 13.06 -6.91 -23.50
N VAL A 202 12.54 -6.26 -22.45
CA VAL A 202 13.20 -6.18 -21.13
C VAL A 202 12.65 -7.24 -20.18
N VAL A 203 11.33 -7.39 -20.12
CA VAL A 203 10.63 -8.41 -19.34
C VAL A 203 9.40 -8.90 -20.12
N SER A 204 9.38 -10.19 -20.42
CA SER A 204 8.36 -10.76 -21.30
C SER A 204 6.97 -10.71 -20.67
N ARG A 205 5.94 -10.56 -21.49
CA ARG A 205 4.53 -10.68 -21.05
C ARG A 205 4.27 -12.00 -20.31
N ASP A 206 4.86 -13.08 -20.83
CA ASP A 206 4.69 -14.44 -20.31
C ASP A 206 5.33 -14.63 -18.92
N THR A 207 6.29 -13.78 -18.54
CA THR A 207 6.85 -13.74 -17.18
C THR A 207 6.07 -12.76 -16.30
N VAL A 208 5.77 -11.56 -16.80
CA VAL A 208 5.14 -10.49 -16.00
C VAL A 208 3.77 -10.88 -15.48
N LEU A 209 2.89 -11.41 -16.35
CA LEU A 209 1.51 -11.65 -15.94
C LEU A 209 1.41 -12.71 -14.84
N PRO A 210 2.06 -13.90 -14.94
CA PRO A 210 2.05 -14.88 -13.85
C PRO A 210 2.70 -14.36 -12.56
N VAL A 211 3.80 -13.61 -12.66
CA VAL A 211 4.48 -13.05 -11.48
C VAL A 211 3.57 -12.05 -10.76
N ILE A 212 2.92 -11.15 -11.51
CA ILE A 212 1.93 -10.21 -10.95
C ILE A 212 0.80 -10.97 -10.28
N GLU A 213 0.20 -11.96 -10.96
CA GLU A 213 -0.91 -12.74 -10.44
C GLU A 213 -0.54 -13.46 -9.14
N TRP A 214 0.64 -14.08 -9.08
CA TRP A 214 1.07 -14.88 -7.95
C TRP A 214 1.50 -14.03 -6.74
N HIS A 215 2.28 -12.97 -6.98
CA HIS A 215 2.99 -12.26 -5.92
C HIS A 215 2.39 -10.90 -5.57
N PHE A 216 1.74 -10.23 -6.53
CA PHE A 216 1.31 -8.84 -6.35
C PHE A 216 -0.21 -8.67 -6.33
N ALA A 217 -0.96 -9.56 -6.99
CA ALA A 217 -2.40 -9.45 -7.15
C ALA A 217 -3.18 -10.02 -5.96
N THR A 218 -4.25 -9.32 -5.60
CA THR A 218 -5.24 -9.73 -4.60
C THR A 218 -6.64 -9.31 -5.04
N ASP A 219 -7.65 -9.73 -4.29
CA ASP A 219 -9.03 -9.32 -4.47
C ASP A 219 -9.64 -8.84 -3.14
N ALA A 220 -10.82 -8.22 -3.22
CA ALA A 220 -11.50 -7.70 -2.04
C ALA A 220 -11.86 -8.81 -1.02
N ALA A 221 -12.14 -10.04 -1.47
CA ALA A 221 -12.51 -11.15 -0.59
C ALA A 221 -11.31 -11.65 0.22
N SER A 222 -10.14 -11.73 -0.40
CA SER A 222 -8.86 -12.10 0.18
C SER A 222 -8.42 -11.07 1.23
N VAL A 223 -8.53 -9.78 0.91
CA VAL A 223 -8.26 -8.69 1.88
C VAL A 223 -9.20 -8.79 3.09
N LYS A 224 -10.50 -9.03 2.86
CA LYS A 224 -11.48 -9.26 3.95
C LYS A 224 -11.13 -10.47 4.82
N ALA A 225 -10.70 -11.58 4.22
CA ALA A 225 -10.32 -12.78 4.94
C ALA A 225 -9.09 -12.55 5.82
N ILE A 226 -8.05 -11.89 5.30
CA ILE A 226 -6.84 -11.56 6.07
C ILE A 226 -7.16 -10.58 7.20
N GLU A 227 -8.01 -9.57 6.96
CA GLU A 227 -8.45 -8.63 8.00
C GLU A 227 -9.18 -9.35 9.14
N LYS A 228 -10.08 -10.27 8.79
CA LYS A 228 -10.82 -11.10 9.76
C LYS A 228 -9.85 -11.95 10.59
N GLN A 229 -8.93 -12.66 9.93
CA GLN A 229 -7.93 -13.48 10.62
C GLN A 229 -7.02 -12.64 11.54
N THR A 230 -6.63 -11.45 11.09
CA THR A 230 -5.83 -10.51 11.88
C THR A 230 -6.58 -10.07 13.13
N THR A 231 -7.86 -9.72 12.99
CA THR A 231 -8.74 -9.37 14.12
C THR A 231 -8.89 -10.52 15.11
N GLU A 232 -9.10 -11.75 14.63
CA GLU A 232 -9.22 -12.96 15.47
C GLU A 232 -7.93 -13.27 16.24
N LYS A 233 -6.76 -13.10 15.61
CA LYS A 233 -5.46 -13.26 16.28
C LYS A 233 -5.24 -12.20 17.35
N LEU A 234 -5.55 -10.93 17.04
CA LEU A 234 -5.39 -9.82 17.99
C LEU A 234 -6.33 -9.93 19.18
N ALA A 235 -7.53 -10.49 19.00
CA ALA A 235 -8.46 -10.75 20.09
C ALA A 235 -7.89 -11.67 21.18
N ARG A 236 -6.82 -12.43 20.88
CA ARG A 236 -6.10 -13.31 21.82
C ARG A 236 -4.97 -12.63 22.58
N VAL A 237 -4.58 -11.41 22.19
CA VAL A 237 -3.51 -10.63 22.80
C VAL A 237 -4.10 -9.62 23.78
N ALA A 238 -3.48 -9.44 24.95
CA ALA A 238 -3.89 -8.43 25.92
C ALA A 238 -3.90 -7.03 25.28
N GLY A 239 -5.02 -6.31 25.39
CA GLY A 239 -5.20 -5.00 24.74
C GLY A 239 -5.43 -5.05 23.22
N GLY A 240 -5.36 -6.22 22.56
CA GLY A 240 -5.48 -6.35 21.11
C GLY A 240 -6.88 -6.09 20.53
N LYS A 241 -7.92 -5.98 21.38
CA LYS A 241 -9.29 -5.58 20.99
C LYS A 241 -9.48 -4.06 20.90
N ALA A 242 -8.47 -3.27 21.24
CA ALA A 242 -8.51 -1.82 21.15
C ALA A 242 -8.69 -1.39 19.68
N ALA A 243 -9.88 -0.88 19.33
CA ALA A 243 -10.21 -0.49 17.96
C ALA A 243 -9.20 0.49 17.36
N GLN A 244 -8.72 1.43 18.17
CA GLN A 244 -7.73 2.43 17.79
C GLN A 244 -6.35 1.86 17.39
N LEU A 245 -6.09 0.57 17.66
CA LEU A 245 -4.87 -0.09 17.23
C LEU A 245 -4.95 -0.70 15.82
N ARG A 246 -6.15 -0.74 15.19
CA ARG A 246 -6.35 -1.41 13.89
C ARG A 246 -5.39 -0.90 12.82
N ARG A 247 -5.21 0.42 12.69
CA ARG A 247 -4.34 1.00 11.66
C ARG A 247 -2.88 0.52 11.72
N PHE A 248 -2.42 0.11 12.91
CA PHE A 248 -1.06 -0.41 13.14
C PHE A 248 -0.91 -1.91 12.91
N THR A 249 -2.00 -2.58 12.55
CA THR A 249 -1.99 -4.01 12.23
C THR A 249 -1.57 -4.21 10.77
N TYR A 250 -1.13 -5.42 10.41
CA TYR A 250 -0.66 -5.72 9.06
C TYR A 250 -1.67 -5.30 7.98
N ASN A 251 -1.24 -4.47 7.02
CA ASN A 251 -2.01 -4.11 5.84
C ASN A 251 -1.77 -5.14 4.72
N PRO A 252 -2.78 -5.91 4.27
CA PRO A 252 -2.61 -6.92 3.22
C PRO A 252 -2.06 -6.36 1.90
N LEU A 253 -2.31 -5.07 1.63
CA LEU A 253 -1.80 -4.39 0.43
C LEU A 253 -0.28 -4.20 0.44
N ILE A 254 0.40 -4.34 1.59
CA ILE A 254 1.88 -4.34 1.64
C ILE A 254 2.44 -5.60 0.98
N GLY A 255 1.74 -6.74 1.10
CA GLY A 255 2.17 -7.99 0.48
C GLY A 255 1.68 -8.14 -0.95
N ARG A 256 0.45 -7.68 -1.22
CA ARG A 256 -0.22 -7.79 -2.52
C ARG A 256 -0.91 -6.47 -2.90
N PRO A 257 -0.17 -5.51 -3.48
CA PRO A 257 -0.62 -4.14 -3.68
C PRO A 257 -1.62 -3.95 -4.83
N ALA A 258 -1.69 -4.89 -5.77
CA ALA A 258 -2.54 -4.80 -6.96
C ALA A 258 -3.88 -5.52 -6.73
N VAL A 259 -4.99 -4.85 -7.00
CA VAL A 259 -6.34 -5.35 -6.69
C VAL A 259 -7.15 -5.56 -7.96
N THR A 260 -7.82 -6.71 -8.06
CA THR A 260 -8.74 -7.06 -9.16
C THR A 260 -10.17 -6.57 -8.89
N GLY A 261 -10.99 -6.48 -9.93
CA GLY A 261 -12.45 -6.24 -9.80
C GLY A 261 -12.88 -4.76 -9.75
N PHE A 262 -11.98 -3.82 -10.04
CA PHE A 262 -12.23 -2.36 -10.01
C PHE A 262 -12.04 -1.69 -11.38
N GLY A 263 -12.59 -2.34 -12.42
CA GLY A 263 -12.47 -1.94 -13.82
C GLY A 263 -11.50 -2.84 -14.60
N PRO A 264 -11.05 -2.42 -15.80
CA PRO A 264 -10.10 -3.18 -16.60
C PRO A 264 -8.73 -3.24 -15.90
N GLY A 265 -8.08 -4.40 -16.04
CA GLY A 265 -6.77 -4.66 -15.47
C GLY A 265 -6.76 -4.71 -13.94
N LEU A 266 -5.64 -4.27 -13.37
CA LEU A 266 -5.38 -4.19 -11.94
C LEU A 266 -5.38 -2.75 -11.48
N LEU A 267 -5.82 -2.55 -10.25
CA LEU A 267 -5.77 -1.26 -9.57
C LEU A 267 -4.82 -1.35 -8.38
N CYS A 268 -3.77 -0.53 -8.35
CA CYS A 268 -2.88 -0.34 -7.21
C CYS A 268 -3.35 0.91 -6.44
N PRO A 269 -4.09 0.79 -5.32
CA PRO A 269 -4.66 1.96 -4.65
C PRO A 269 -3.60 2.91 -4.09
N SER A 270 -2.42 2.39 -3.74
CA SER A 270 -1.26 3.18 -3.35
C SER A 270 -0.04 2.61 -4.07
N PRO A 271 0.43 3.23 -5.18
CA PRO A 271 1.57 2.74 -5.94
C PRO A 271 2.85 2.54 -5.10
N GLN A 272 3.03 3.27 -4.01
CA GLN A 272 4.17 3.12 -3.07
C GLN A 272 4.20 1.80 -2.30
N LEU A 273 3.14 0.98 -2.40
CA LEU A 273 3.13 -0.36 -1.81
C LEU A 273 3.63 -1.45 -2.77
N VAL A 274 3.90 -1.09 -4.03
CA VAL A 274 4.56 -1.97 -5.01
C VAL A 274 6.05 -1.97 -4.77
#